data_AF-A0A818KN62-F1
#
_entry.id   AF-A0A818KN62-F1
#
_cell.length_a   1.000
_cell.length_b   1.000
_cell.length_c   1.000
_cell.angle_alpha   90.00
_cell.angle_beta   90.00
_cell.angle_gamma   90.00
#
_symmetry.space_group_name_H-M   'P 1'
#
loop_
_entity.id
_entity.type
_entity.pdbx_description
1 polymer ?
#
loop_
_entity_poly.entity_id
_entity_poly.type
_entity_poly.pdbx_seq_one_letter_code
_entity_poly.pdbx_strand_id
1 'polypeptide(L)'
;MCTNAVDTYFRSPEYDNALLQASSNQSQKKIESVKNDNEVSDVQLNMGIPSCQIYFNLQKTLKEHLEYIVQDGSYVSGEDFLRFYCKAWIKYQFISRIVDSLLNFINKNWIFRQRAAGVKNIYDINTMALKIWQDMFFKQANHSLTRTCLTLIKDERDGKQIDSSLIREAVQSYGT
;
A
#
# COMPACT_ATOMS: atom_id res chain seq x y z
N MET A 1 -37.07 75.21 8.19
CA MET A 1 -37.68 74.09 7.46
C MET A 1 -36.85 72.85 7.81
N CYS A 2 -37.02 72.22 8.98
CA CYS A 2 -38.12 71.31 9.38
C CYS A 2 -38.17 70.09 8.43
N THR A 3 -37.54 68.96 8.80
CA THR A 3 -38.14 67.76 9.46
C THR A 3 -39.05 66.97 8.49
N ASN A 4 -38.78 65.71 8.16
CA ASN A 4 -38.96 64.48 8.96
C ASN A 4 -38.26 63.34 8.19
N ALA A 5 -37.39 62.46 8.73
CA ALA A 5 -37.48 61.58 9.90
C ALA A 5 -38.71 60.65 9.88
N VAL A 6 -38.49 59.39 10.28
CA VAL A 6 -39.50 58.36 10.61
C VAL A 6 -40.01 57.61 9.38
N ASP A 7 -39.28 56.57 8.99
CA ASP A 7 -39.61 55.16 9.30
C ASP A 7 -40.55 54.61 8.22
N THR A 8 -40.48 53.39 7.72
CA THR A 8 -40.27 52.09 8.34
C THR A 8 -40.26 51.18 7.10
N TYR A 9 -39.32 50.29 6.87
CA TYR A 9 -39.33 48.98 7.49
C TYR A 9 -37.91 48.42 7.42
N PHE A 10 -37.25 48.50 8.57
CA PHE A 10 -36.61 47.36 9.22
C PHE A 10 -36.06 46.28 8.28
N ARG A 11 -34.74 46.28 8.16
CA ARG A 11 -33.95 45.04 8.31
C ARG A 11 -34.59 44.20 9.41
N SER A 12 -35.18 43.06 9.06
CA SER A 12 -35.06 41.92 9.95
C SER A 12 -33.86 41.11 9.46
N PRO A 13 -32.78 40.98 10.26
CA PRO A 13 -31.63 40.13 9.95
C PRO A 13 -31.94 38.62 10.04
N GLU A 14 -33.22 38.25 10.19
CA GLU A 14 -33.65 36.87 10.38
C GLU A 14 -34.00 36.14 9.08
N TYR A 15 -34.22 36.83 7.95
CA TYR A 15 -34.56 36.15 6.69
C TYR A 15 -33.36 35.73 5.83
N ASP A 16 -32.23 36.45 5.89
CA ASP A 16 -31.00 36.04 5.20
C ASP A 16 -30.29 34.89 5.92
N ASN A 17 -30.46 34.76 7.23
CA ASN A 17 -29.91 33.66 8.03
C ASN A 17 -30.71 32.36 7.89
N ALA A 18 -32.01 32.42 7.57
CA ALA A 18 -32.83 31.23 7.33
C ALA A 18 -32.49 30.54 5.99
N LEU A 19 -32.14 31.30 4.96
CA LEU A 19 -31.70 30.75 3.66
C LEU A 19 -30.28 30.18 3.71
N LEU A 20 -29.39 30.72 4.55
CA LEU A 20 -28.03 30.18 4.73
C LEU A 20 -27.95 28.98 5.68
N GLN A 21 -28.87 28.84 6.65
CA GLN A 21 -28.90 27.66 7.53
C GLN A 21 -29.65 26.46 6.92
N ALA A 22 -30.65 26.67 6.05
CA ALA A 22 -31.32 25.59 5.33
C ALA A 22 -30.38 24.91 4.30
N SER A 23 -29.50 25.67 3.63
CA SER A 23 -28.49 25.11 2.72
C SER A 23 -27.30 24.45 3.45
N SER A 24 -27.05 24.83 4.70
CA SER A 24 -25.94 24.29 5.50
C SER A 24 -26.28 22.97 6.22
N ASN A 25 -27.53 22.77 6.63
CA ASN A 25 -27.96 21.55 7.34
C ASN A 25 -28.24 20.34 6.43
N GLN A 26 -28.48 20.55 5.13
CA GLN A 26 -28.57 19.46 4.16
C GLN A 26 -27.17 18.99 3.69
N SER A 27 -26.16 19.85 3.85
CA SER A 27 -24.76 19.55 3.52
C SER A 27 -24.01 18.88 4.67
N GLN A 28 -24.36 19.13 5.94
CA GLN A 28 -23.65 18.57 7.10
C GLN A 28 -24.15 17.19 7.57
N LYS A 29 -25.45 16.86 7.40
CA LYS A 29 -25.94 15.51 7.77
C LYS A 29 -25.49 14.38 6.82
N LYS A 30 -24.89 14.69 5.67
CA LYS A 30 -24.31 13.69 4.77
C LYS A 30 -22.82 13.41 5.05
N ILE A 31 -22.19 14.17 5.93
CA ILE A 31 -20.72 14.12 6.16
C ILE A 31 -20.35 13.17 7.31
N GLU A 32 -21.26 12.83 8.23
CA GLU A 32 -20.91 11.99 9.39
C GLU A 32 -21.38 10.52 9.35
N SER A 33 -22.19 10.09 8.37
CA SER A 33 -22.63 8.69 8.27
C SER A 33 -22.03 7.88 7.11
N VAL A 34 -21.13 8.45 6.29
CA VAL A 34 -20.54 7.75 5.12
C VAL A 34 -19.05 7.46 5.32
N LYS A 35 -18.66 7.13 6.56
CA LYS A 35 -17.26 6.93 6.94
C LYS A 35 -16.69 5.53 6.67
N ASN A 36 -17.41 4.57 6.11
CA ASN A 36 -16.86 3.20 6.01
C ASN A 36 -16.98 2.42 4.69
N ASP A 37 -17.61 2.92 3.62
CA ASP A 37 -17.77 2.11 2.40
C ASP A 37 -17.34 2.78 1.08
N ASN A 38 -16.65 3.93 1.13
CA ASN A 38 -16.36 4.71 -0.08
C ASN A 38 -15.03 4.37 -0.78
N GLU A 39 -14.12 3.57 -0.19
CA GLU A 39 -12.85 3.22 -0.87
C GLU A 39 -13.03 2.33 -2.11
N VAL A 40 -14.18 1.68 -2.26
CA VAL A 40 -14.44 0.74 -3.37
C VAL A 40 -14.95 1.44 -4.65
N SER A 41 -15.48 2.67 -4.53
CA SER A 41 -16.23 3.33 -5.60
C SER A 41 -15.36 4.01 -6.69
N ASP A 42 -14.27 4.69 -6.33
CA ASP A 42 -13.39 5.35 -7.31
C ASP A 42 -12.47 4.38 -8.06
N VAL A 43 -12.15 3.23 -7.46
CA VAL A 43 -11.36 2.18 -8.12
C VAL A 43 -12.20 1.45 -9.18
N GLN A 44 -13.49 1.20 -8.90
CA GLN A 44 -14.42 0.58 -9.84
C GLN A 44 -14.78 1.47 -11.03
N LEU A 45 -14.89 2.79 -10.84
CA LEU A 45 -15.08 3.76 -11.94
C LEU A 45 -13.86 3.85 -12.88
N ASN A 46 -12.66 3.59 -12.37
CA ASN A 46 -11.41 3.62 -13.15
C ASN A 46 -11.06 2.27 -13.81
N MET A 47 -11.90 1.25 -13.68
CA MET A 47 -11.65 -0.11 -14.21
C MET A 47 -11.61 -0.18 -15.75
N GLY A 48 -12.14 0.84 -16.44
CA GLY A 48 -12.06 0.99 -17.89
C GLY A 48 -10.75 1.60 -18.40
N ILE A 49 -9.86 2.06 -17.52
CA ILE A 49 -8.56 2.64 -17.90
C ILE A 49 -7.53 1.52 -18.10
N PRO A 50 -6.87 1.40 -19.27
CA PRO A 50 -5.89 0.35 -19.51
C PRO A 50 -4.76 0.31 -18.47
N SER A 51 -4.30 1.48 -18.02
CA SER A 51 -3.26 1.59 -16.98
C SER A 51 -3.68 1.01 -15.62
N CYS A 52 -4.95 1.17 -15.26
CA CYS A 52 -5.53 0.60 -14.03
C CYS A 52 -5.55 -0.93 -14.12
N GLN A 53 -5.99 -1.46 -15.26
CA GLN A 53 -6.01 -2.91 -15.51
C GLN A 53 -4.61 -3.53 -15.44
N ILE A 54 -3.61 -2.87 -16.02
CA ILE A 54 -2.21 -3.35 -15.96
C ILE A 54 -1.72 -3.42 -14.50
N TYR A 55 -2.02 -2.42 -13.67
CA TYR A 55 -1.60 -2.41 -12.28
C TYR A 55 -2.20 -3.58 -11.48
N PHE A 56 -3.52 -3.78 -11.58
CA PHE A 56 -4.19 -4.87 -10.87
C PHE A 56 -3.82 -6.25 -11.42
N ASN A 57 -3.65 -6.38 -12.74
CA ASN A 57 -3.19 -7.63 -13.34
C ASN A 57 -1.77 -7.96 -12.89
N LEU A 58 -0.86 -6.96 -12.87
CA LEU A 58 0.49 -7.15 -12.34
C LEU A 58 0.46 -7.59 -10.87
N GLN A 59 -0.35 -6.93 -10.04
CA GLN A 59 -0.52 -7.30 -8.64
C GLN A 59 -0.97 -8.76 -8.50
N LYS A 60 -1.94 -9.19 -9.31
CA LYS A 60 -2.43 -10.57 -9.34
C LYS A 60 -1.33 -11.55 -9.74
N THR A 61 -0.67 -11.31 -10.86
CA THR A 61 0.41 -12.19 -11.35
C THR A 61 1.57 -12.29 -10.36
N LEU A 62 1.92 -11.19 -9.68
CA LEU A 62 2.95 -11.21 -8.63
C LEU A 62 2.54 -12.09 -7.45
N LYS A 63 1.28 -12.00 -7.00
CA LYS A 63 0.75 -12.84 -5.93
C LYS A 63 0.77 -14.32 -6.31
N GLU A 64 0.29 -14.66 -7.50
CA GLU A 64 0.30 -16.03 -8.03
C GLU A 64 1.74 -16.59 -8.12
N HIS A 65 2.69 -15.77 -8.59
CA HIS A 65 4.09 -16.17 -8.65
C HIS A 65 4.69 -16.40 -7.26
N LEU A 66 4.34 -15.55 -6.29
CA LEU A 66 4.78 -15.67 -4.90
C LEU A 66 4.21 -16.92 -4.23
N GLU A 67 2.93 -17.25 -4.46
CA GLU A 67 2.31 -18.47 -3.97
C GLU A 67 3.05 -19.71 -4.46
N TYR A 68 3.41 -19.73 -5.75
CA TYR A 68 4.22 -20.81 -6.32
C TYR A 68 5.58 -20.95 -5.63
N ILE A 69 6.31 -19.85 -5.40
CA ILE A 69 7.62 -19.88 -4.74
C ILE A 69 7.50 -20.34 -3.28
N VAL A 70 6.46 -19.88 -2.56
CA VAL A 70 6.20 -20.30 -1.17
C VAL A 70 5.91 -21.81 -1.12
N GLN A 71 5.10 -22.32 -2.05
CA GLN A 71 4.79 -23.74 -2.13
C GLN A 71 6.04 -24.57 -2.44
N ASP A 72 6.89 -24.13 -3.36
CA ASP A 72 8.17 -24.78 -3.68
C ASP A 72 9.12 -24.77 -2.46
N GLY A 73 9.16 -23.66 -1.73
CA GLY A 73 9.95 -23.50 -0.51
C GLY A 73 9.44 -24.31 0.69
N SER A 74 8.19 -24.79 0.67
CA SER A 74 7.61 -25.58 1.78
C SER A 74 8.28 -26.95 1.96
N TYR A 75 8.88 -27.47 0.89
CA TYR A 75 9.57 -28.77 0.89
C TYR A 75 11.01 -28.67 1.40
N VAL A 76 11.57 -27.46 1.48
CA VAL A 76 12.96 -27.21 1.86
C VAL A 76 12.98 -26.74 3.32
N SER A 77 13.80 -27.38 4.16
CA SER A 77 13.91 -27.06 5.60
C SER A 77 15.36 -26.85 6.02
N GLY A 78 15.57 -26.07 7.08
CA GLY A 78 16.90 -25.85 7.66
C GLY A 78 17.73 -24.79 6.92
N GLU A 79 19.04 -25.06 6.77
CA GLU A 79 19.97 -24.13 6.11
C GLU A 79 19.67 -23.92 4.63
N ASP A 80 19.22 -24.97 3.94
CA ASP A 80 18.84 -24.91 2.53
C ASP A 80 17.64 -24.00 2.29
N PHE A 81 16.71 -23.92 3.25
CA PHE A 81 15.58 -22.99 3.20
C PHE A 81 16.07 -21.54 3.25
N LEU A 82 17.06 -21.25 4.11
CA LEU A 82 17.64 -19.92 4.21
C LEU A 82 18.36 -19.51 2.92
N ARG A 83 19.14 -20.43 2.33
CA ARG A 83 19.82 -20.22 1.04
C ARG A 83 18.82 -19.96 -0.09
N PHE A 84 17.75 -20.77 -0.16
CA PHE A 84 16.67 -20.59 -1.12
C PHE A 84 15.99 -19.21 -0.94
N TYR A 85 15.68 -18.84 0.30
CA TYR A 85 15.05 -17.57 0.62
C TYR A 85 15.89 -16.37 0.17
N CYS A 86 17.18 -16.33 0.55
CA CYS A 86 18.06 -15.21 0.19
C CYS A 86 18.20 -15.07 -1.33
N LYS A 87 18.29 -16.20 -2.06
CA LYS A 87 18.35 -16.19 -3.53
C LYS A 87 17.05 -15.69 -4.15
N ALA A 88 15.91 -16.14 -3.64
CA ALA A 88 14.59 -15.70 -4.09
C ALA A 88 14.39 -14.20 -3.83
N TRP A 89 14.79 -13.72 -2.65
CA TRP A 89 14.70 -12.32 -2.26
C TRP A 89 15.53 -11.39 -3.15
N ILE A 90 16.81 -11.72 -3.41
CA ILE A 90 17.68 -10.91 -4.28
C ILE A 90 17.12 -10.86 -5.71
N LYS A 91 16.68 -12.02 -6.22
CA LYS A 91 16.05 -12.10 -7.55
C LYS A 91 14.78 -11.24 -7.61
N TYR A 92 13.95 -11.28 -6.57
CA TYR A 92 12.73 -10.50 -6.49
C TYR A 92 13.00 -9.00 -6.45
N GLN A 93 13.97 -8.55 -5.65
CA GLN A 93 14.37 -7.13 -5.62
C GLN A 93 14.86 -6.64 -6.99
N PHE A 94 15.65 -7.47 -7.68
CA PHE A 94 16.13 -7.14 -9.02
C PHE A 94 14.98 -7.02 -10.02
N ILE A 95 14.07 -7.99 -10.05
CA ILE A 95 12.89 -7.96 -10.92
C ILE A 95 11.99 -6.77 -10.59
N SER A 96 11.76 -6.48 -9.30
CA SER A 96 10.95 -5.34 -8.87
C SER A 96 11.47 -4.02 -9.44
N ARG A 97 12.78 -3.79 -9.38
CA ARG A 97 13.41 -2.59 -9.96
C ARG A 97 13.26 -2.52 -11.47
N ILE A 98 13.40 -3.65 -12.17
CA ILE A 98 13.20 -3.70 -13.63
C ILE A 98 11.75 -3.41 -13.99
N VAL A 99 10.80 -4.07 -13.32
CA VAL A 99 9.37 -3.90 -13.55
C VAL A 99 8.95 -2.46 -13.26
N ASP A 100 9.47 -1.86 -12.20
CA ASP A 100 9.24 -0.45 -11.87
C ASP A 100 9.79 0.49 -12.95
N SER A 101 10.98 0.21 -13.47
CA SER A 101 11.55 0.99 -14.58
C SER A 101 10.75 0.83 -15.87
N LEU A 102 10.30 -0.37 -16.20
CA LEU A 102 9.49 -0.67 -17.40
C LEU A 102 8.11 -0.01 -17.32
N LEU A 103 7.51 -0.02 -16.14
CA LEU A 103 6.17 0.51 -15.89
C LEU A 103 6.18 1.91 -15.25
N ASN A 104 7.33 2.60 -15.30
CA ASN A 104 7.48 3.97 -14.82
C ASN A 104 6.47 4.93 -15.48
N PHE A 105 6.03 4.61 -16.71
CA PHE A 105 4.98 5.35 -17.40
C PHE A 105 3.65 5.36 -16.61
N ILE A 106 3.28 4.25 -15.98
CA ILE A 106 2.06 4.14 -15.15
C ILE A 106 2.26 4.88 -13.84
N ASN A 107 3.45 4.76 -13.22
CA ASN A 107 3.81 5.49 -12.01
C ASN A 107 3.66 7.02 -12.20
N LYS A 108 4.14 7.54 -13.33
CA LYS A 108 4.06 8.99 -13.62
C LYS A 108 2.65 9.47 -13.96
N ASN A 109 1.91 8.72 -14.76
CA ASN A 109 0.67 9.23 -15.34
C ASN A 109 -0.59 8.84 -14.59
N TRP A 110 -0.65 7.63 -14.03
CA TRP A 110 -1.84 7.12 -13.36
C TRP A 110 -1.71 7.19 -11.83
N ILE A 111 -0.58 6.79 -11.26
CA ILE A 111 -0.37 6.80 -9.80
C ILE A 111 -0.33 8.24 -9.26
N PHE A 112 0.33 9.17 -9.97
CA PHE A 112 0.30 10.58 -9.60
C PHE A 112 -1.13 11.14 -9.56
N ARG A 113 -1.95 10.81 -10.57
CA ARG A 113 -3.36 11.23 -10.64
C ARG A 113 -4.20 10.64 -9.52
N GLN A 114 -4.03 9.36 -9.24
CA GLN A 114 -4.74 8.67 -8.16
C GLN A 114 -4.36 9.19 -6.77
N ARG A 115 -3.07 9.49 -6.55
CA ARG A 115 -2.59 10.11 -5.32
C ARG A 115 -3.13 11.53 -5.16
N ALA A 116 -3.19 12.30 -6.25
CA ALA A 116 -3.79 13.63 -6.26
C ALA A 116 -5.32 13.60 -6.01
N ALA A 117 -6.00 12.54 -6.45
CA ALA A 117 -7.41 12.29 -6.15
C ALA A 117 -7.67 11.87 -4.69
N GLY A 118 -6.62 11.67 -3.88
CA GLY A 118 -6.74 11.32 -2.46
C GLY A 118 -7.10 9.85 -2.21
N VAL A 119 -7.01 8.99 -3.23
CA VAL A 119 -7.24 7.55 -3.08
C VAL A 119 -6.11 6.95 -2.23
N LYS A 120 -6.47 6.47 -1.04
CA LYS A 120 -5.56 5.77 -0.15
C LYS A 120 -5.34 4.34 -0.67
N ASN A 121 -4.20 3.73 -0.35
CA ASN A 121 -3.78 2.37 -0.74
C ASN A 121 -3.18 2.17 -2.15
N ILE A 122 -2.96 3.23 -2.94
CA ILE A 122 -2.22 3.11 -4.22
C ILE A 122 -0.75 3.47 -4.01
N TYR A 123 0.11 2.49 -4.24
CA TYR A 123 1.55 2.60 -4.08
C TYR A 123 2.26 2.51 -5.43
N ASP A 124 3.42 3.15 -5.52
CA ASP A 124 4.34 3.01 -6.66
C ASP A 124 4.65 1.52 -6.87
N ILE A 125 4.91 1.12 -8.11
CA ILE A 125 5.02 -0.30 -8.48
C ILE A 125 6.09 -1.03 -7.65
N ASN A 126 7.27 -0.43 -7.47
CA ASN A 126 8.30 -1.01 -6.61
C ASN A 126 7.83 -1.20 -5.16
N THR A 127 7.19 -0.18 -4.57
CA THR A 127 6.68 -0.25 -3.20
C THR A 127 5.56 -1.27 -3.07
N MET A 128 4.67 -1.37 -4.06
CA MET A 128 3.62 -2.38 -4.11
C MET A 128 4.23 -3.79 -4.11
N ALA A 129 5.21 -4.06 -4.99
CA ALA A 129 5.86 -5.35 -5.08
C ALA A 129 6.51 -5.77 -3.74
N LEU A 130 7.27 -4.87 -3.13
CA LEU A 130 7.91 -5.12 -1.83
C LEU A 130 6.88 -5.42 -0.73
N LYS A 131 5.75 -4.69 -0.70
CA LYS A 131 4.69 -4.92 0.27
C LYS A 131 4.02 -6.30 0.09
N ILE A 132 3.77 -6.72 -1.15
CA ILE A 132 3.22 -8.05 -1.43
C ILE A 132 4.18 -9.15 -0.96
N TRP A 133 5.49 -8.99 -1.21
CA TRP A 133 6.50 -9.92 -0.70
C TRP A 133 6.45 -10.02 0.83
N GLN A 134 6.40 -8.88 1.51
CA GLN A 134 6.36 -8.84 2.97
C GLN A 134 5.08 -9.50 3.53
N ASP A 135 3.94 -9.22 2.92
CA ASP A 135 2.66 -9.75 3.38
C ASP A 135 2.51 -11.26 3.16
N MET A 136 3.01 -11.79 2.06
CA MET A 136 2.83 -13.21 1.70
C MET A 136 3.98 -14.09 2.15
N PHE A 137 5.21 -13.70 1.81
CA PHE A 137 6.38 -14.53 2.02
C PHE A 137 6.96 -14.32 3.43
N PHE A 138 7.18 -13.07 3.83
CA PHE A 138 7.86 -12.77 5.08
C PHE A 138 7.02 -13.15 6.31
N LYS A 139 5.69 -12.95 6.30
CA LYS A 139 4.82 -13.39 7.41
C LYS A 139 4.92 -14.89 7.70
N GLN A 140 5.02 -15.71 6.65
CA GLN A 140 5.14 -17.16 6.80
C GLN A 140 6.58 -17.59 7.12
N ALA A 141 7.56 -16.93 6.49
CA ALA A 141 8.96 -17.29 6.63
C ALA A 141 9.61 -16.80 7.93
N ASN A 142 9.14 -15.71 8.55
CA ASN A 142 9.80 -15.06 9.70
C ASN A 142 10.12 -16.05 10.84
N HIS A 143 9.16 -16.88 11.24
CA HIS A 143 9.39 -17.85 12.32
C HIS A 143 10.47 -18.89 11.95
N SER A 144 10.42 -19.41 10.72
CA SER A 144 11.41 -20.37 10.20
C SER A 144 12.79 -19.72 10.05
N LEU A 145 12.85 -18.53 9.47
CA LEU A 145 14.07 -17.74 9.28
C LEU A 145 14.73 -17.42 10.62
N THR A 146 13.99 -16.91 11.59
CA THR A 146 14.53 -16.59 12.92
C THR A 146 15.08 -17.83 13.61
N ARG A 147 14.36 -18.96 13.54
CA ARG A 147 14.83 -20.23 14.12
C ARG A 147 16.13 -20.69 13.47
N THR A 148 16.20 -20.70 12.14
CA THR A 148 17.40 -21.11 11.40
C THR A 148 18.56 -20.16 11.63
N CYS A 149 18.33 -18.85 11.65
CA CYS A 149 19.37 -17.86 11.97
C CYS A 149 19.91 -18.06 13.39
N LEU A 150 19.05 -18.33 14.39
CA LEU A 150 19.49 -18.60 15.75
C LEU A 150 20.30 -19.90 15.88
N THR A 151 19.95 -20.95 15.13
CA THR A 151 20.77 -22.18 15.10
C THR A 151 22.11 -21.93 14.43
N LEU A 152 22.15 -21.19 13.32
CA LEU A 152 23.40 -20.82 12.65
C LEU A 152 24.31 -19.98 13.56
N ILE A 153 23.77 -19.00 14.27
CA ILE A 153 24.55 -18.18 15.22
C ILE A 153 25.13 -19.04 16.36
N LYS A 154 24.41 -20.08 16.80
CA LYS A 154 24.92 -21.01 17.82
C LYS A 154 26.05 -21.88 17.25
N ASP A 155 25.85 -22.44 16.06
CA ASP A 155 26.84 -23.24 15.36
C ASP A 155 28.12 -22.45 15.02
N GLU A 156 28.00 -21.15 14.72
CA GLU A 156 29.14 -20.26 14.49
C GLU A 156 29.97 -20.06 15.77
N ARG A 157 29.30 -19.95 16.93
CA ARG A 157 29.97 -19.88 18.25
C ARG A 157 30.65 -21.19 18.63
N ASP A 158 30.11 -22.31 18.16
CA ASP A 158 30.70 -23.64 18.35
C ASP A 158 31.86 -23.91 17.36
N GLY A 159 32.24 -22.93 16.54
CA GLY A 159 33.43 -22.97 15.68
C GLY A 159 33.20 -23.60 14.30
N LYS A 160 31.95 -23.80 13.87
CA LYS A 160 31.64 -24.22 12.50
C LYS A 160 31.72 -23.01 11.56
N GLN A 161 32.39 -23.17 10.42
CA GLN A 161 32.38 -22.17 9.36
C GLN A 161 31.01 -22.10 8.72
N ILE A 162 30.35 -20.95 8.82
CA ILE A 162 29.05 -20.66 8.22
C ILE A 162 29.19 -19.46 7.28
N ASP A 163 28.39 -19.45 6.22
CA ASP A 163 28.27 -18.29 5.33
C ASP A 163 27.55 -17.13 6.04
N SER A 164 28.30 -16.21 6.64
CA SER A 164 27.76 -15.00 7.29
C SER A 164 26.96 -14.11 6.32
N SER A 165 27.16 -14.29 5.00
CA SER A 165 26.36 -13.69 3.91
C SER A 165 25.00 -14.35 3.69
N LEU A 166 24.53 -15.23 4.57
CA LEU A 166 23.14 -15.65 4.60
C LEU A 166 22.40 -14.90 5.69
N ILE A 167 23.08 -14.69 6.82
CA ILE A 167 22.54 -13.98 7.98
C ILE A 167 22.37 -12.50 7.66
N ARG A 168 23.35 -11.87 7.00
CA ARG A 168 23.27 -10.45 6.61
C ARG A 168 22.09 -10.17 5.68
N GLU A 169 21.84 -11.05 4.73
CA GLU A 169 20.81 -10.96 3.71
C GLU A 169 19.43 -11.21 4.33
N ALA A 170 19.34 -12.18 5.24
CA ALA A 170 18.15 -12.40 6.05
C ALA A 170 17.82 -11.12 6.85
N VAL A 171 18.78 -10.56 7.58
CA VAL A 171 18.63 -9.29 8.32
C VAL A 171 18.19 -8.15 7.41
N GLN A 172 18.74 -8.04 6.20
CA GLN A 172 18.35 -7.02 5.24
C GLN A 172 16.86 -7.14 4.83
N SER A 173 16.31 -8.35 4.78
CA SER A 173 14.88 -8.54 4.51
C SER A 173 13.95 -8.13 5.65
N TYR A 174 14.45 -8.07 6.90
CA TYR A 174 13.70 -7.52 8.04
C TYR A 174 13.65 -5.98 8.04
N GLY A 175 14.63 -5.33 7.39
CA GLY A 175 14.78 -3.87 7.39
C GLY A 175 14.09 -3.14 6.24
N THR A 176 13.53 -3.87 5.28
CA THR A 176 12.63 -3.36 4.22
C THR A 176 11.18 -3.33 4.67
#